data_AF-A0A821X8H7-F1
#
_entry.id   AF-A0A821X8H7-F1
#
_cell.length_a   1.000
_cell.length_b   1.000
_cell.length_c   1.000
_cell.angle_alpha   90.00
_cell.angle_beta   90.00
_cell.angle_gamma   90.00
#
_symmetry.space_group_name_H-M   'P 1'
#
loop_
_entity.id
_entity.type
_entity.pdbx_description
1 polymer ?
#
loop_
_entity_poly.entity_id
_entity_poly.type
_entity_poly.pdbx_seq_one_letter_code
_entity_poly.pdbx_strand_id
1 'polypeptide(L)'
;MTWVMNLPDQSLGYILADAGYDVKYDFDHDEAFWDFNWHDMARDDLPSMIYYILNQTKQTQIGYVGHFQGTMIGFAEFGSLTHIKSPLKYLFNTPTNPEEVWHTLFGYKDFLSSSYIIKWLAKHACGNVILNPLIYENILFLICGP
;
A
#
# COMPACT_ATOMS: atom_id res chain seq x y z
N MET A 1 -4.84 -6.49 -4.29
CA MET A 1 -4.01 -7.17 -5.32
C MET A 1 -4.54 -8.59 -5.60
N THR A 2 -5.85 -8.78 -5.82
CA THR A 2 -6.45 -10.10 -6.13
C THR A 2 -6.36 -10.45 -7.63
N TRP A 3 -5.82 -9.52 -8.43
CA TRP A 3 -5.82 -9.58 -9.88
C TRP A 3 -4.95 -10.72 -10.45
N VAL A 4 -3.79 -10.99 -9.84
CA VAL A 4 -2.80 -11.99 -10.31
C VAL A 4 -2.15 -12.80 -9.18
N MET A 5 -2.55 -12.62 -7.92
CA MET A 5 -1.85 -13.23 -6.77
C MET A 5 -2.32 -14.65 -6.42
N ASN A 6 -3.47 -15.09 -6.92
CA ASN A 6 -3.97 -16.46 -6.74
C ASN A 6 -3.62 -17.35 -7.95
N LEU A 7 -4.02 -18.62 -7.88
CA LEU A 7 -3.91 -19.56 -8.99
C LEU A 7 -4.54 -19.00 -10.28
N PRO A 8 -4.10 -19.43 -11.48
CA PRO A 8 -4.61 -18.94 -12.76
C PRO A 8 -6.14 -18.96 -12.90
N ASP A 9 -6.79 -19.99 -12.36
CA ASP A 9 -8.25 -20.17 -12.37
C ASP A 9 -8.99 -19.35 -11.29
N GLN A 10 -8.27 -18.66 -10.41
CA GLN A 10 -8.79 -17.87 -9.28
C GLN A 10 -8.41 -16.38 -9.35
N SER A 11 -7.61 -16.01 -10.34
CA SER A 11 -7.08 -14.66 -10.54
C SER A 11 -7.73 -14.04 -11.76
N LEU A 12 -8.44 -12.95 -11.56
CA LEU A 12 -9.26 -12.32 -12.61
C LEU A 12 -8.45 -11.93 -13.86
N GLY A 13 -7.19 -11.51 -13.70
CA GLY A 13 -6.32 -11.19 -14.82
C GLY A 13 -6.03 -12.38 -15.74
N TYR A 14 -5.79 -13.57 -15.16
CA TYR A 14 -5.55 -14.79 -15.94
C TYR A 14 -6.84 -15.33 -16.59
N ILE A 15 -7.96 -15.31 -15.86
CA ILE A 15 -9.27 -15.73 -16.38
C ILE A 15 -9.65 -14.92 -17.63
N LEU A 16 -9.44 -13.61 -17.61
CA LEU A 16 -9.74 -12.73 -18.75
C LEU A 16 -8.80 -12.97 -19.93
N ALA A 17 -7.50 -13.16 -19.68
CA ALA A 17 -6.53 -13.49 -20.73
C ALA A 17 -6.86 -14.83 -21.41
N ASP A 18 -7.19 -15.86 -20.64
CA ASP A 18 -7.59 -17.18 -21.17
C ASP A 18 -8.91 -17.13 -21.95
N ALA A 19 -9.79 -16.18 -21.62
CA ALA A 19 -11.02 -15.91 -22.37
C ALA A 19 -10.78 -15.09 -23.66
N GLY A 20 -9.52 -14.79 -24.00
CA GLY A 20 -9.14 -14.11 -25.24
C GLY A 20 -9.24 -12.58 -25.17
N TYR A 21 -9.40 -12.00 -23.98
CA TYR A 21 -9.33 -10.55 -23.80
C TYR A 21 -7.87 -10.09 -23.72
N ASP A 22 -7.58 -8.93 -24.32
CA ASP A 22 -6.30 -8.25 -24.15
C ASP A 22 -6.24 -7.60 -22.76
N VAL A 23 -5.56 -8.25 -21.83
CA VAL A 23 -5.41 -7.79 -20.45
C VAL A 23 -4.13 -6.96 -20.35
N LYS A 24 -4.28 -5.64 -20.41
CA LYS A 24 -3.17 -4.70 -20.24
C LYS A 24 -3.06 -4.28 -18.77
N TYR A 25 -1.86 -4.39 -18.22
CA TYR A 25 -1.48 -3.73 -16.97
C TYR A 25 -0.69 -2.49 -17.35
N ASP A 26 -1.27 -1.30 -17.14
CA ASP A 26 -0.65 -0.03 -17.52
C ASP A 26 -0.11 0.65 -16.26
N PHE A 27 1.20 0.80 -16.20
CA PHE A 27 1.87 1.57 -15.18
C PHE A 27 2.06 2.98 -15.73
N ASP A 28 1.69 4.01 -14.97
CA ASP A 28 2.07 5.35 -15.38
C ASP A 28 3.60 5.46 -15.36
N HIS A 29 4.18 6.07 -16.39
CA HIS A 29 5.62 6.21 -16.50
C HIS A 29 6.09 7.61 -16.06
N ASP A 30 5.17 8.52 -15.78
CA ASP A 30 5.46 9.85 -15.26
C ASP A 30 5.88 9.77 -13.79
N GLU A 31 7.01 10.37 -13.42
CA GLU A 31 7.48 10.43 -12.03
C GLU A 31 6.54 11.27 -11.17
N ALA A 32 5.95 12.32 -11.74
CA ALA A 32 5.00 13.16 -11.02
C ALA A 32 3.73 12.40 -10.60
N PHE A 33 3.37 11.34 -11.32
CA PHE A 33 2.27 10.47 -10.92
C PHE A 33 2.59 9.68 -9.65
N TRP A 34 3.85 9.28 -9.46
CA TRP A 34 4.30 8.46 -8.32
C TRP A 34 4.79 9.29 -7.13
N ASP A 35 4.81 10.61 -7.26
CA ASP A 35 5.22 11.54 -6.18
C ASP A 35 4.09 11.74 -5.17
N PHE A 36 3.71 10.64 -4.51
CA PHE A 36 2.76 10.63 -3.41
C PHE A 36 3.25 9.68 -2.32
N ASN A 37 2.85 9.97 -1.09
CA ASN A 37 3.13 9.11 0.05
C ASN A 37 1.84 8.79 0.83
N TRP A 38 1.99 8.09 1.94
CA TRP A 38 0.85 7.72 2.79
C TRP A 38 0.14 8.92 3.44
N HIS A 39 0.81 10.07 3.59
CA HIS A 39 0.17 11.32 4.04
C HIS A 39 -0.79 11.86 2.98
N ASP A 40 -0.43 11.82 1.69
CA ASP A 40 -1.34 12.23 0.61
C ASP A 40 -2.56 11.30 0.56
N MET A 41 -2.36 9.99 0.74
CA MET A 41 -3.47 9.04 0.87
C MET A 41 -4.39 9.36 2.06
N ALA A 42 -3.83 9.84 3.18
CA ALA A 42 -4.62 10.24 4.34
C ALA A 42 -5.36 11.56 4.12
N ARG A 43 -4.68 12.56 3.53
CA ARG A 43 -5.21 13.92 3.34
C ARG A 43 -6.24 14.00 2.21
N ASP A 44 -6.01 13.28 1.11
CA ASP A 44 -6.74 13.48 -0.14
C ASP A 44 -7.61 12.26 -0.48
N ASP A 45 -7.03 11.05 -0.51
CA ASP A 45 -7.74 9.84 -0.95
C ASP A 45 -8.84 9.42 0.03
N LEU A 46 -8.49 9.28 1.32
CA LEU A 46 -9.42 8.78 2.32
C LEU A 46 -10.66 9.69 2.46
N PRO A 47 -10.55 11.02 2.58
CA PRO A 47 -11.71 11.92 2.62
C PRO A 47 -12.54 11.86 1.35
N SER A 48 -11.89 11.80 0.17
CA SER A 48 -12.58 11.71 -1.12
C SER A 48 -13.40 10.43 -1.24
N MET A 49 -12.83 9.29 -0.82
CA MET A 49 -13.54 8.01 -0.78
C MET A 49 -14.73 8.04 0.19
N ILE A 50 -14.54 8.58 1.40
CA ILE A 50 -15.62 8.70 2.40
C ILE A 50 -16.74 9.59 1.86
N TYR A 51 -16.42 10.76 1.32
CA TYR A 51 -17.38 11.68 0.75
C TYR A 51 -18.18 11.03 -0.38
N TYR A 52 -17.49 10.33 -1.29
CA TYR A 52 -18.12 9.60 -2.37
C TYR A 52 -19.10 8.55 -1.85
N ILE A 53 -18.68 7.69 -0.91
CA ILE A 53 -19.53 6.65 -0.32
C ILE A 53 -20.76 7.25 0.35
N LEU A 54 -20.58 8.28 1.20
CA LEU A 54 -21.69 8.94 1.88
C LEU A 54 -22.67 9.56 0.86
N ASN A 55 -22.16 10.20 -0.18
CA ASN A 55 -23.00 10.82 -1.21
C ASN A 55 -23.74 9.77 -2.07
N GLN A 56 -23.12 8.64 -2.40
CA GLN A 56 -23.77 7.58 -3.17
C GLN A 56 -24.81 6.83 -2.33
N THR A 57 -24.46 6.47 -1.09
CA THR A 57 -25.32 5.65 -0.21
C THR A 57 -26.38 6.45 0.53
N LYS A 58 -26.25 7.78 0.56
CA LYS A 58 -27.08 8.71 1.35
C LYS A 58 -27.04 8.44 2.87
N GLN A 59 -26.02 7.72 3.33
CA GLN A 59 -25.75 7.54 4.75
C GLN A 59 -25.04 8.77 5.31
N THR A 60 -25.18 8.99 6.62
CA THR A 60 -24.53 10.11 7.33
C THR A 60 -23.24 9.70 8.04
N GLN A 61 -22.96 8.39 8.13
CA GLN A 61 -21.80 7.84 8.80
C GLN A 61 -21.37 6.52 8.16
N ILE A 62 -20.09 6.16 8.36
CA ILE A 62 -19.53 4.86 7.99
C ILE A 62 -18.71 4.29 9.14
N GLY A 63 -18.51 2.97 9.14
CA GLY A 63 -17.47 2.34 9.93
C GLY A 63 -16.17 2.26 9.11
N TYR A 64 -15.03 2.57 9.73
CA TYR A 64 -13.71 2.41 9.13
C TYR A 64 -12.96 1.26 9.81
N VAL A 65 -12.47 0.30 9.01
CA VAL A 65 -11.58 -0.76 9.46
C VAL A 65 -10.34 -0.72 8.59
N GLY A 66 -9.21 -0.34 9.20
CA GLY A 66 -7.91 -0.32 8.55
C GLY A 66 -7.00 -1.40 9.11
N HIS A 67 -6.17 -1.98 8.24
CA HIS A 67 -5.10 -2.92 8.60
C HIS A 67 -3.75 -2.33 8.18
N PHE A 68 -2.73 -2.42 9.03
CA PHE A 68 -1.37 -1.93 8.75
C PHE A 68 -1.36 -0.45 8.32
N GLN A 69 -0.91 -0.14 7.09
CA GLN A 69 -0.89 1.21 6.53
C GLN A 69 -2.29 1.83 6.51
N GLY A 70 -3.34 1.04 6.31
CA GLY A 70 -4.72 1.54 6.41
C GLY A 70 -5.04 2.08 7.81
N THR A 71 -4.57 1.41 8.87
CA THR A 71 -4.73 1.92 10.24
C THR A 71 -4.03 3.27 10.41
N MET A 72 -2.81 3.40 9.87
CA MET A 72 -2.02 4.64 9.94
C MET A 72 -2.70 5.79 9.17
N ILE A 73 -3.15 5.54 7.93
CA ILE A 73 -3.88 6.51 7.10
C ILE A 73 -5.14 6.99 7.84
N GLY A 74 -5.94 6.06 8.39
CA GLY A 74 -7.13 6.40 9.17
C GLY A 74 -6.80 7.26 10.40
N PHE A 75 -5.75 6.92 11.16
CA PHE A 75 -5.34 7.72 12.30
C PHE A 75 -4.86 9.11 11.92
N ALA A 76 -4.12 9.24 10.84
CA ALA A 76 -3.61 10.53 10.38
C ALA A 76 -4.76 11.46 9.96
N GLU A 77 -5.72 10.97 9.18
CA GLU A 77 -6.87 11.76 8.77
C GLU A 77 -7.78 12.11 9.96
N PHE A 78 -8.25 11.11 10.71
CA PHE A 78 -9.17 11.33 11.82
C PHE A 78 -8.52 12.10 12.97
N GLY A 79 -7.20 12.01 13.14
CA GLY A 79 -6.43 12.79 14.12
C GLY A 79 -6.13 14.23 13.68
N SER A 80 -6.14 14.52 12.37
CA SER A 80 -5.85 15.84 11.81
C SER A 80 -7.11 16.71 11.67
N LEU A 81 -8.31 16.11 11.63
CA LEU A 81 -9.57 16.82 11.73
C LEU A 81 -9.58 17.69 13.00
N THR A 82 -9.57 19.01 12.81
CA THR A 82 -9.44 20.06 13.83
C THR A 82 -10.52 20.06 14.93
N HIS A 83 -11.47 19.14 14.88
CA HIS A 83 -12.54 18.95 15.85
C HIS A 83 -12.26 17.86 16.90
N ILE A 84 -11.17 17.09 16.77
CA ILE A 84 -10.82 16.04 17.74
C ILE A 84 -9.70 16.54 18.66
N LYS A 85 -10.05 16.86 19.92
CA LYS A 85 -9.11 17.16 21.02
C LYS A 85 -8.51 15.88 21.61
N SER A 86 -8.07 14.94 20.76
CA SER A 86 -7.52 13.67 21.22
C SER A 86 -6.03 13.81 21.55
N PRO A 87 -5.54 13.18 22.65
CA PRO A 87 -4.09 13.08 22.94
C PRO A 87 -3.28 12.46 21.79
N LEU A 88 -3.93 11.73 20.88
CA LEU A 88 -3.32 11.14 19.69
C LEU A 88 -2.61 12.17 18.79
N LYS A 89 -3.05 13.44 18.77
CA LYS A 89 -2.38 14.50 18.01
C LYS A 89 -0.90 14.68 18.36
N TYR A 90 -0.51 14.41 19.61
CA TYR A 90 0.89 14.50 20.05
C TYR A 90 1.74 13.30 19.65
N LEU A 91 1.13 12.17 19.32
CA LEU A 91 1.84 10.94 18.93
C LEU A 91 2.27 10.94 17.46
N PHE A 92 1.62 11.73 16.60
CA PHE A 92 1.82 11.69 15.14
C PHE A 92 2.58 12.90 14.57
N ASN A 93 3.13 13.78 15.42
CA ASN A 93 3.95 14.92 14.98
C ASN A 93 5.44 14.55 14.97
N THR A 94 5.91 13.82 13.96
CA THR A 94 7.33 13.48 13.80
C THR A 94 7.98 14.32 12.69
N PRO A 95 9.01 15.14 13.00
CA PRO A 95 9.76 15.92 12.03
C PRO A 95 10.92 15.09 11.51
N THR A 96 10.66 14.11 10.66
CA THR A 96 11.73 13.40 9.96
C THR A 96 11.31 13.20 8.53
N ASN A 97 12.13 13.63 7.58
CA ASN A 97 11.93 13.41 6.16
C ASN A 97 12.85 12.28 5.67
N PRO A 98 12.47 11.00 5.85
CA PRO A 98 13.24 9.87 5.36
C PRO A 98 13.11 9.65 3.85
N GLU A 99 12.26 10.42 3.15
CA GLU A 99 11.91 10.18 1.73
C GLU A 99 13.10 10.20 0.78
N GLU A 100 14.05 11.14 0.93
CA GLU A 100 15.23 11.20 0.06
C GLU A 100 16.08 9.92 0.10
N VAL A 101 16.19 9.29 1.27
CA VAL A 101 16.94 8.03 1.44
C VAL A 101 16.20 6.87 0.77
N TRP A 102 14.86 6.84 0.86
CA TRP A 102 14.05 5.82 0.21
C TRP A 102 14.07 5.93 -1.32
N HIS A 103 13.96 7.14 -1.86
CA HIS A 103 14.04 7.36 -3.31
C HIS A 103 15.39 6.99 -3.90
N THR A 104 16.48 7.23 -3.16
CA THR A 104 17.82 6.81 -3.59
C THR A 104 17.98 5.29 -3.64
N LEU A 105 17.32 4.57 -2.74
CA LEU A 105 17.45 3.11 -2.62
C LEU A 105 16.49 2.34 -3.54
N PHE A 106 15.30 2.87 -3.80
CA PHE A 106 14.23 2.15 -4.50
C PHE A 106 13.70 2.84 -5.76
N GLY A 107 14.17 4.05 -6.06
CA GLY A 107 13.72 4.86 -7.19
C GLY A 107 12.53 5.77 -6.85
N TYR A 108 12.14 6.58 -7.83
CA TYR A 108 11.06 7.58 -7.73
C TYR A 108 9.71 7.12 -8.28
N LYS A 109 9.68 5.95 -8.94
CA LYS A 109 8.47 5.37 -9.54
C LYS A 109 7.96 4.23 -8.68
N ASP A 110 7.14 3.38 -9.27
CA ASP A 110 6.64 2.18 -8.62
C ASP A 110 7.72 1.35 -7.91
N PHE A 111 7.40 0.88 -6.71
CA PHE A 111 8.28 0.01 -5.95
C PHE A 111 8.31 -1.39 -6.57
N LEU A 112 9.45 -1.75 -7.16
CA LEU A 112 9.67 -3.08 -7.73
C LEU A 112 10.12 -4.06 -6.64
N SER A 113 9.24 -4.98 -6.28
CA SER A 113 9.46 -6.00 -5.25
C SER A 113 10.59 -6.99 -5.54
N SER A 114 11.12 -7.04 -6.77
CA SER A 114 12.09 -8.03 -7.24
C SER A 114 13.52 -7.47 -7.45
N SER A 115 13.97 -6.53 -6.60
CA SER A 115 15.31 -5.95 -6.70
C SER A 115 16.40 -6.77 -5.98
N TYR A 116 17.67 -6.51 -6.32
CA TYR A 116 18.83 -7.10 -5.63
C TYR A 116 18.80 -6.83 -4.12
N ILE A 117 18.33 -5.65 -3.72
CA ILE A 117 18.21 -5.23 -2.31
C ILE A 117 17.18 -6.11 -1.59
N ILE A 118 16.04 -6.40 -2.21
CA ILE A 118 15.01 -7.25 -1.60
C ILE A 118 15.50 -8.70 -1.47
N LYS A 119 16.20 -9.23 -2.47
CA LYS A 119 16.82 -10.56 -2.38
C LYS A 119 17.88 -10.64 -1.28
N TRP A 120 18.66 -9.56 -1.11
CA TRP A 120 19.63 -9.45 -0.03
C TRP A 120 18.95 -9.39 1.35
N LEU A 121 17.89 -8.59 1.49
CA LEU A 121 17.10 -8.48 2.72
C LEU A 121 16.45 -9.81 3.08
N ALA A 122 15.83 -10.50 2.10
CA ALA A 122 15.23 -11.83 2.28
C ALA A 122 16.23 -12.81 2.89
N LYS A 123 17.44 -12.87 2.32
CA LYS A 123 18.50 -13.78 2.74
C LYS A 123 18.92 -13.56 4.20
N HIS A 124 18.91 -12.32 4.69
CA HIS A 124 19.38 -12.00 6.04
C HIS A 124 18.25 -11.96 7.08
N ALA A 125 17.06 -11.49 6.69
CA ALA A 125 15.91 -11.40 7.58
C ALA A 125 15.31 -12.79 7.88
N CYS A 126 15.39 -13.73 6.94
CA CYS A 126 14.69 -15.01 7.05
C CYS A 126 15.55 -16.19 7.53
N GLY A 127 16.87 -16.02 7.65
CA GLY A 127 17.77 -17.01 8.28
C GLY A 127 17.68 -18.44 7.71
N ASN A 128 17.75 -19.45 8.59
CA ASN A 128 17.66 -20.89 8.25
C ASN A 128 16.23 -21.45 8.32
N VAL A 129 15.21 -20.58 8.30
CA VAL A 129 13.81 -21.04 8.33
C VAL A 129 13.54 -21.75 6.99
N ILE A 130 13.15 -23.02 7.03
CA ILE A 130 12.78 -23.77 5.82
C ILE A 130 11.32 -23.42 5.52
N LEU A 131 11.08 -22.25 4.95
CA LEU A 131 9.82 -21.92 4.29
C LEU A 131 9.99 -22.01 2.79
N ASN A 132 8.89 -22.28 2.10
CA ASN A 132 8.85 -22.41 0.64
C ASN A 132 9.50 -21.17 -0.02
N PRO A 133 10.42 -21.32 -0.98
CA PRO A 133 11.14 -20.18 -1.60
C PRO A 133 10.22 -19.07 -2.15
N LEU A 134 8.98 -19.41 -2.51
CA LEU A 134 7.96 -18.45 -2.95
C LEU A 134 7.57 -17.41 -1.88
N ILE A 135 7.74 -17.72 -0.59
CA ILE A 135 7.42 -16.81 0.52
C ILE A 135 8.47 -15.69 0.62
N TYR A 136 9.73 -15.99 0.32
CA TYR A 136 10.84 -15.02 0.37
C TYR A 136 10.92 -14.10 -0.83
N GLU A 137 10.26 -14.47 -1.92
CA GLU A 137 10.10 -13.60 -3.09
C GLU A 137 8.92 -12.62 -2.92
N ASN A 138 8.09 -12.82 -1.89
CA ASN A 138 6.98 -11.94 -1.60
C ASN A 138 7.37 -10.87 -0.57
N ILE A 139 7.51 -9.63 -1.04
CA ILE A 139 7.88 -8.48 -0.21
C ILE A 139 6.92 -8.25 0.96
N LEU A 140 5.62 -8.59 0.84
CA LEU A 140 4.65 -8.38 1.91
C LEU A 140 4.97 -9.26 3.13
N PHE A 141 5.37 -10.52 2.91
CA PHE A 141 5.82 -11.39 4.02
C PHE A 141 7.15 -10.92 4.59
N LEU A 142 8.03 -10.40 3.74
CA LEU A 142 9.34 -9.90 4.16
C LEU A 142 9.22 -8.66 5.09
N ILE A 143 8.25 -7.78 4.82
CA ILE A 143 8.00 -6.56 5.62
C ILE A 143 7.09 -6.85 6.83
N CYS A 144 6.06 -7.68 6.66
CA CYS A 144 5.06 -7.94 7.70
C CYS A 144 5.43 -9.11 8.64
N GLY A 145 6.43 -9.91 8.26
CA GLY A 145 6.88 -11.11 8.98
C GLY A 145 6.60 -12.40 8.20
N PRO A 146 7.54 -13.36 8.19
CA PRO A 146 7.33 -14.70 7.65
C PRO A 146 6.38 -15.55 8.51
#